data_AF-A0A658NMQ9-F1
#
_entry.id   AF-A0A658NMQ9-F1
#
_cell.length_a   1.000
_cell.length_b   1.000
_cell.length_c   1.000
_cell.angle_alpha   90.00
_cell.angle_beta   90.00
_cell.angle_gamma   90.00
#
_symmetry.space_group_name_H-M   'P 1'
#
loop_
_entity.id
_entity.type
_entity.pdbx_description
1 polymer ?
#
loop_
_entity_poly.entity_id
_entity_poly.type
_entity_poly.pdbx_seq_one_letter_code
_entity_poly.pdbx_strand_id
1 'polypeptide(L)'
;LSPDKRPIGFIQSATPSYQEARDLVLHEVKRFFKPEFLNRLDDVIVFHNLEPAEVRRIATIFVDELIHRLAARQVQVEVDEVVLDKLA
;
A
#
# COMPACT_ATOMS: atom_id res chain seq x y z
N LEU A 1 14.02 18.32 29.72
CA LEU A 1 12.79 18.30 28.90
C LEU A 1 13.15 17.64 27.57
N SER A 2 12.80 16.38 27.37
CA SER A 2 13.19 15.58 26.19
C SER A 2 12.09 15.66 25.12
N PRO A 3 12.40 15.90 23.84
CA PRO A 3 11.39 16.18 22.82
C PRO A 3 10.81 14.94 22.07
N ASP A 4 11.21 13.71 22.41
CA ASP A 4 11.00 12.53 21.54
C ASP A 4 9.83 11.58 21.92
N LYS A 5 8.63 12.12 22.15
CA LYS A 5 7.43 11.27 22.20
C LYS A 5 6.31 11.87 21.37
N ARG A 6 6.43 11.73 20.05
CA ARG A 6 5.25 11.74 19.17
C ARG A 6 4.63 10.34 19.23
N PRO A 7 3.40 10.18 19.75
CA PRO A 7 2.72 8.89 19.72
C PRO A 7 2.47 8.49 18.27
N ILE A 8 2.82 7.25 17.94
CA ILE A 8 2.44 6.60 16.70
C ILE A 8 0.93 6.37 16.78
N GLY A 9 0.18 7.37 16.32
CA GLY A 9 -1.27 7.39 16.21
C GLY A 9 -1.62 8.40 15.15
N PHE A 10 -2.76 8.19 14.49
CA PHE A 10 -3.26 8.95 13.34
C PHE A 10 -3.37 10.46 13.63
N ILE A 11 -2.25 11.18 13.58
CA ILE A 11 -2.22 12.63 13.50
C ILE A 11 -1.89 12.94 12.05
N GLN A 12 -2.87 13.55 11.38
CA GLN A 12 -2.71 14.31 10.14
C GLN A 12 -1.60 15.34 10.35
N SER A 13 -0.38 14.91 10.13
CA SER A 13 0.79 15.76 10.01
C SER A 13 1.50 15.25 8.77
N ALA A 14 1.73 16.18 7.85
CA ALA A 14 2.21 16.00 6.49
C ALA A 14 2.89 14.65 6.26
N THR A 15 2.37 13.89 5.28
CA THR A 15 2.90 12.59 4.86
C THR A 15 4.43 12.62 4.94
N PRO A 16 5.06 11.90 5.90
CA PRO A 16 6.51 11.90 6.01
C PRO A 16 7.08 11.52 4.65
N SER A 17 8.18 12.15 4.26
CA SER A 17 8.74 11.83 2.94
C SER A 17 9.04 10.34 2.88
N TYR A 18 8.90 9.73 1.70
CA TYR A 18 9.13 8.29 1.53
C TYR A 18 10.47 7.84 2.13
N GLN A 19 11.50 8.68 2.03
CA GLN A 19 12.82 8.42 2.60
C GLN A 19 12.76 8.35 4.14
N GLU A 20 12.06 9.28 4.79
CA GLU A 20 11.89 9.30 6.25
C GLU A 20 11.09 8.11 6.75
N ALA A 21 10.00 7.75 6.07
CA ALA A 21 9.19 6.58 6.42
C ALA A 21 9.98 5.28 6.25
N ARG A 22 10.73 5.15 5.16
CA ARG A 22 11.60 4.01 4.90
C ARG A 22 12.69 3.86 5.96
N ASP A 23 13.35 4.95 6.33
CA ASP A 23 14.42 4.91 7.33
C ASP A 23 13.88 4.56 8.72
N LEU A 24 12.69 5.07 9.08
CA LEU A 24 12.01 4.70 10.31
C LEU A 24 11.69 3.19 10.35
N VAL A 25 11.12 2.65 9.27
CA VAL A 25 10.78 1.23 9.15
C VAL A 25 12.03 0.35 9.20
N LEU A 26 13.07 0.71 8.45
CA LEU A 26 14.34 -0.04 8.44
C LEU A 26 15.04 0.00 9.79
N HIS A 27 14.94 1.11 10.52
CA HIS A 27 15.48 1.22 11.88
C HIS A 27 14.78 0.24 12.84
N GLU A 28 13.45 0.20 12.81
CA GLU A 28 12.69 -0.71 13.67
C GLU A 28 12.90 -2.19 13.29
N VAL A 29 13.01 -2.50 12.00
CA VAL A 29 13.34 -3.84 11.50
C VAL A 29 14.72 -4.31 12.00
N LYS A 30 15.74 -3.43 11.98
CA LYS A 30 17.07 -3.72 12.52
C LYS A 30 17.08 -3.91 14.03
N ARG A 31 16.16 -3.27 14.74
CA ARG A 31 15.99 -3.42 16.19
C ARG A 31 15.29 -4.72 16.57
N PHE A 32 14.32 -5.14 15.76
CA PHE A 32 13.51 -6.33 16.03
C PHE A 32 14.19 -7.62 15.57
N PHE A 33 14.83 -7.62 14.40
CA PHE A 33 15.49 -8.80 13.84
C PHE A 33 16.99 -8.80 14.12
N LYS A 34 17.55 -10.00 14.32
CA LYS A 34 18.99 -10.16 14.48
C LYS A 34 19.73 -9.88 13.16
N PRO A 35 20.97 -9.36 13.22
CA PRO A 35 21.75 -9.05 12.02
C PRO A 35 22.00 -10.29 11.15
N GLU A 36 22.12 -11.51 11.72
CA GLU A 36 22.31 -12.72 10.90
C GLU A 36 21.11 -13.03 10.00
N PHE A 37 19.90 -12.69 10.45
CA PHE A 37 18.67 -12.88 9.68
C PHE A 37 18.58 -11.86 8.54
N LEU A 38 18.89 -10.59 8.82
CA LEU A 38 18.87 -9.53 7.81
C LEU A 38 19.93 -9.75 6.73
N ASN A 39 21.08 -10.30 7.10
CA ASN A 39 22.14 -10.65 6.15
C ASN A 39 21.77 -11.82 5.21
N ARG A 40 20.61 -12.47 5.39
CA ARG A 40 20.07 -13.50 4.48
C ARG A 40 18.91 -13.00 3.60
N LEU A 41 18.54 -11.73 3.74
CA LEU A 41 17.55 -11.10 2.88
C LEU A 41 18.29 -10.32 1.80
N ASP A 42 18.06 -10.67 0.55
CA ASP A 42 18.74 -10.04 -0.58
C ASP A 42 18.25 -8.59 -0.81
N ASP A 43 16.94 -8.35 -0.68
CA ASP A 43 16.32 -7.03 -0.84
C ASP A 43 15.14 -6.83 0.12
N VAL A 44 15.01 -5.60 0.64
CA VAL A 44 13.86 -5.18 1.46
C VAL A 44 13.00 -4.21 0.66
N ILE A 45 11.79 -4.65 0.31
CA ILE A 45 10.81 -3.84 -0.43
C ILE A 45 9.94 -3.07 0.57
N VAL A 46 9.95 -1.74 0.47
CA VAL A 46 9.07 -0.86 1.25
C VAL A 46 7.94 -0.40 0.34
N PHE A 47 6.71 -0.74 0.68
CA PHE A 47 5.53 -0.29 -0.05
C PHE A 47 5.22 1.17 0.31
N HIS A 48 4.92 1.99 -0.71
CA HIS A 48 4.35 3.31 -0.50
C HIS A 48 2.84 3.20 -0.28
N ASN A 49 2.25 4.25 0.29
CA ASN A 49 0.79 4.37 0.33
C ASN A 49 0.25 4.47 -1.09
N LEU A 50 -0.95 3.93 -1.30
CA LEU A 50 -1.63 4.01 -2.58
C LEU A 50 -2.13 5.43 -2.80
N GLU A 51 -1.76 6.01 -3.94
CA GLU A 51 -2.39 7.24 -4.43
C GLU A 51 -3.76 6.94 -5.07
N PRO A 52 -4.68 7.92 -5.14
CA PRO A 52 -6.01 7.69 -5.73
C PRO A 52 -5.97 7.07 -7.14
N ALA A 53 -4.97 7.44 -7.96
CA ALA A 53 -4.77 6.87 -9.29
C ALA A 53 -4.32 5.39 -9.26
N GLU A 54 -3.65 4.97 -8.19
CA GLU A 54 -3.24 3.58 -7.97
C GLU A 54 -4.41 2.75 -7.46
N VAL A 55 -5.21 3.32 -6.54
CA VAL A 55 -6.45 2.69 -6.06
C VAL A 55 -7.40 2.44 -7.22
N ARG A 56 -7.59 3.43 -8.11
CA ARG A 56 -8.41 3.26 -9.33
C ARG A 56 -7.91 2.11 -10.20
N ARG A 57 -6.60 2.04 -10.46
CA ARG A 57 -6.01 0.95 -11.26
C ARG A 57 -6.25 -0.41 -10.62
N ILE A 58 -6.13 -0.49 -9.30
CA ILE A 58 -6.41 -1.72 -8.54
C ILE A 58 -7.89 -2.10 -8.66
N ALA A 59 -8.79 -1.15 -8.49
CA ALA A 59 -10.24 -1.38 -8.66
C ALA A 59 -10.57 -1.91 -10.07
N THR A 60 -9.95 -1.35 -11.12
CA THR A 60 -10.11 -1.86 -12.50
C THR A 60 -9.67 -3.33 -12.61
N ILE A 61 -8.51 -3.70 -12.07
CA ILE A 61 -8.02 -5.10 -12.11
C ILE A 61 -9.05 -6.06 -11.49
N PHE A 62 -9.63 -5.69 -10.33
CA PHE A 62 -10.63 -6.53 -9.66
C PHE A 62 -11.95 -6.61 -10.44
N VAL A 63 -12.38 -5.50 -11.05
CA VAL A 63 -13.60 -5.47 -11.88
C VAL A 63 -13.40 -6.32 -13.13
N ASP A 64 -12.26 -6.22 -13.80
CA ASP A 64 -11.95 -7.02 -14.99
C ASP A 64 -11.91 -8.52 -14.67
N GLU A 65 -11.33 -8.89 -13.53
CA GLU A 65 -11.35 -10.28 -13.06
C GLU A 65 -12.79 -10.77 -12.83
N LEU A 66 -13.63 -9.93 -12.23
CA LEU A 66 -15.05 -10.25 -12.02
C LEU A 66 -15.78 -10.41 -13.36
N ILE A 67 -15.60 -9.49 -14.29
CA ILE A 67 -16.20 -9.56 -15.64
C ILE A 67 -15.77 -10.85 -16.33
N HIS A 68 -14.48 -11.20 -16.27
CA HIS A 68 -13.96 -12.42 -16.86
C HIS A 68 -14.63 -13.68 -16.28
N ARG A 69 -14.83 -13.73 -14.96
CA ARG A 69 -15.52 -14.83 -14.28
C ARG A 69 -17.00 -14.92 -14.65
N LEU A 70 -17.66 -13.79 -14.90
CA LEU A 70 -19.06 -13.73 -15.33
C LEU A 70 -19.22 -14.11 -16.81
N ALA A 71 -18.27 -13.72 -17.66
CA ALA A 71 -18.24 -14.11 -19.07
C ALA A 71 -18.17 -15.63 -19.25
N ALA A 72 -17.42 -16.34 -18.39
CA ALA A 72 -17.40 -17.80 -18.37
C ALA A 72 -18.77 -18.43 -18.06
N ARG A 73 -19.70 -17.66 -17.49
CA ARG A 73 -21.10 -18.05 -17.21
C ARG A 73 -22.08 -17.46 -18.23
N GLN A 74 -21.58 -16.98 -19.37
CA GLN A 74 -22.36 -16.32 -20.42
C GLN A 74 -23.06 -15.03 -19.97
N VAL A 75 -22.58 -14.40 -18.91
CA VAL A 75 -23.06 -13.10 -18.45
C VAL A 75 -22.08 -12.02 -18.89
N GLN A 76 -22.54 -11.08 -19.72
CA GLN A 76 -21.77 -9.90 -20.09
C GLN A 76 -22.08 -8.76 -19.12
N VAL A 77 -21.03 -8.09 -18.65
CA VAL A 77 -21.12 -6.95 -17.75
C VAL A 77 -20.22 -5.86 -18.30
N GLU A 78 -20.79 -4.67 -18.47
CA GLU A 78 -20.06 -3.44 -18.77
C GLU A 78 -20.12 -2.55 -17.53
N VAL A 79 -19.00 -1.92 -17.20
CA VAL A 79 -18.87 -1.05 -16.03
C VAL A 79 -18.40 0.32 -16.48
N ASP A 80 -19.19 1.35 -16.17
CA ASP A 80 -18.83 2.72 -16.47
C ASP A 80 -17.67 3.21 -15.59
N GLU A 81 -16.84 4.08 -16.16
CA GLU A 81 -15.71 4.73 -15.47
C GLU A 81 -16.14 5.46 -14.19
N VAL A 82 -17.37 6.00 -14.16
CA VAL A 82 -17.95 6.68 -12.98
C VAL A 82 -18.15 5.73 -11.80
N VAL A 83 -18.36 4.43 -12.07
CA VAL A 83 -18.48 3.40 -11.03
C VAL A 83 -17.10 3.07 -10.46
N LEU A 84 -16.08 2.98 -11.31
CA LEU A 84 -14.69 2.78 -10.88
C LEU A 84 -14.20 3.95 -10.00
N ASP A 85 -14.61 5.17 -10.32
CA ASP A 85 -14.29 6.36 -9.52
C ASP A 85 -14.95 6.38 -8.13
N LYS A 86 -16.05 5.67 -7.93
CA LYS A 86 -16.69 5.53 -6.61
C LYS A 86 -16.05 4.45 -5.74
N LEU A 87 -15.24 3.57 -6.34
CA LEU A 87 -14.51 2.51 -5.64
C LEU A 87 -13.12 2.99 -5.18
N ALA A 88 -12.63 4.08 -5.76
CA ALA A 88 -11.36 4.74 -5.43
C ALA A 88 -11.53 5.82 -4.34
#